data_AF-A0A9Q1RB52-F1
#
_entry.id   AF-A0A9Q1RB52-F1
#
_cell.length_a   1.000
_cell.length_b   1.000
_cell.length_c   1.000
_cell.angle_alpha   90.00
_cell.angle_beta   90.00
_cell.angle_gamma   90.00
#
_symmetry.space_group_name_H-M   'P 1'
#
loop_
_entity.id
_entity.type
_entity.pdbx_description
1 polymer ?
#
loop_
_entity_poly.entity_id
_entity_poly.type
_entity_poly.pdbx_seq_one_letter_code
_entity_poly.pdbx_strand_id
1 'polypeptide(L)'
;MNYENYDGHRHVVKIVENTPLHKWFKDSLGDDDDKMEIWVNSYHHQGVKKLAQRFVPMAFANDGLIEGFYDPDAYNPEEGKFIMGLQFHPERMRGQDSGDFDYPGCAMAYQEFVKAVIAYEKKLNGSGNIPRGVKFNHELETKRKSIVRSFSIAKNMCSTERCRTSEKESELEAGAEFLEANRSLSLQQENRLKQMGATVRNASTYMNRLKMNEERERMARVILVKMSIEQLSDMVGFYHKMGQLCSEALDKKFNEMELA
;
A
#
# COMPACT_ATOMS: atom_id res chain seq x y z
N MET A 1 -5.40 -11.33 17.34
CA MET A 1 -5.47 -10.53 16.09
C MET A 1 -6.42 -11.25 15.14
N ASN A 2 -7.57 -10.64 14.82
CA ASN A 2 -8.51 -11.20 13.85
C ASN A 2 -8.05 -10.79 12.44
N TYR A 3 -7.40 -11.71 11.72
CA TYR A 3 -6.89 -11.46 10.37
C TYR A 3 -7.98 -11.27 9.30
N GLU A 4 -9.23 -11.63 9.61
CA GLU A 4 -10.37 -11.45 8.70
C GLU A 4 -10.89 -10.00 8.69
N ASN A 5 -10.64 -9.25 9.77
CA ASN A 5 -11.05 -7.86 9.92
C ASN A 5 -9.88 -7.00 10.40
N TYR A 6 -8.71 -7.22 9.81
CA TYR A 6 -7.52 -6.42 10.11
C TYR A 6 -7.80 -4.93 9.87
N ASP A 7 -8.53 -4.62 8.80
CA ASP A 7 -8.86 -3.25 8.43
C ASP A 7 -10.00 -2.60 9.24
N GLY A 8 -10.62 -3.32 10.17
CA GLY A 8 -11.81 -2.85 10.89
C GLY A 8 -11.53 -2.20 12.25
N HIS A 9 -10.33 -2.35 12.80
CA HIS A 9 -10.02 -1.72 14.09
C HIS A 9 -10.03 -0.20 13.92
N ARG A 10 -10.79 0.48 14.78
CA ARG A 10 -10.85 1.93 14.86
C ARG A 10 -10.67 2.38 16.29
N HIS A 11 -9.98 3.49 16.49
CA HIS A 11 -9.89 4.18 17.77
C HIS A 11 -10.19 5.67 17.58
N VAL A 12 -10.59 6.29 18.68
CA VAL A 12 -10.88 7.72 18.70
C VAL A 12 -9.59 8.50 18.81
N VAL A 13 -9.48 9.55 17.98
CA VAL A 13 -8.44 10.57 18.10
C VAL A 13 -9.06 11.94 18.23
N LYS A 14 -8.51 12.73 19.15
CA LYS A 14 -8.86 14.13 19.36
C LYS A 14 -8.02 15.01 18.44
N ILE A 15 -8.68 15.79 17.60
CA ILE A 15 -8.07 16.75 16.69
C ILE A 15 -7.77 18.06 17.44
N VAL A 16 -6.59 18.62 17.19
CA VAL A 16 -6.16 19.91 17.75
C VAL A 16 -6.65 21.03 16.83
N GLU A 17 -7.38 21.99 17.39
CA GLU A 17 -7.88 23.15 16.67
C GLU A 17 -6.77 23.97 16.00
N ASN A 18 -7.18 24.77 15.00
CA ASN A 18 -6.30 25.67 14.24
C ASN A 18 -5.10 24.99 13.54
N THR A 19 -5.09 23.66 13.44
CA THR A 19 -4.09 22.89 12.70
C THR A 19 -4.54 22.59 11.26
N PRO A 20 -3.64 22.19 10.35
CA PRO A 20 -4.01 21.69 9.03
C PRO A 20 -5.05 20.55 9.09
N LEU A 21 -4.85 19.61 10.02
CA LEU A 21 -5.74 18.46 10.17
C LEU A 21 -7.15 18.88 10.60
N HIS A 22 -7.27 19.86 11.50
CA HIS A 22 -8.56 20.44 11.87
C HIS A 22 -9.31 21.01 10.65
N LYS A 23 -8.62 21.70 9.76
CA LYS A 23 -9.24 22.25 8.53
C LYS A 23 -9.74 21.14 7.60
N TRP A 24 -9.02 20.02 7.51
CA TRP A 24 -9.38 18.91 6.63
C TRP A 24 -10.58 18.13 7.10
N PHE A 25 -10.72 17.97 8.41
CA PHE A 25 -11.80 17.20 9.02
C PHE A 25 -12.96 18.07 9.52
N LYS A 26 -12.95 19.38 9.22
CA LYS A 26 -13.96 20.33 9.71
C LYS A 26 -15.40 19.87 9.46
N ASP A 27 -15.69 19.36 8.27
CA ASP A 27 -17.04 18.90 7.89
C ASP A 27 -17.42 17.56 8.54
N SER A 28 -16.45 16.88 9.16
CA SER A 28 -16.62 15.59 9.87
C SER A 28 -16.67 15.75 11.39
N LEU A 29 -16.38 16.94 11.89
CA LEU A 29 -16.51 17.29 13.30
C LEU A 29 -17.92 17.85 13.49
N GLY A 30 -18.67 17.30 14.45
CA GLY A 30 -20.07 17.71 14.67
C GLY A 30 -20.19 19.17 15.13
N ASP A 31 -21.39 19.74 15.04
CA ASP A 31 -21.68 21.11 15.49
C ASP A 31 -21.54 21.31 17.02
N ASP A 32 -21.38 20.23 17.78
CA ASP A 32 -20.97 20.28 19.18
C ASP A 32 -19.47 20.57 19.27
N ASP A 33 -19.11 21.86 19.41
CA ASP A 33 -17.73 22.36 19.61
C ASP A 33 -16.94 21.61 20.71
N ASP A 34 -17.62 20.93 21.62
CA ASP A 34 -17.01 20.17 22.71
C ASP A 34 -16.36 18.84 22.29
N LYS A 35 -16.65 18.30 21.09
CA LYS A 35 -16.12 16.99 20.65
C LYS A 35 -15.39 17.05 19.31
N MET A 36 -14.14 17.53 19.39
CA MET A 36 -13.16 17.50 18.29
C MET A 36 -12.59 16.09 18.04
N GLU A 37 -13.44 15.09 17.77
CA GLU A 37 -13.06 13.67 17.73
C GLU A 37 -13.41 12.99 16.40
N ILE A 38 -12.53 12.12 15.91
CA ILE A 38 -12.77 11.26 14.74
C ILE A 38 -12.32 9.82 15.02
N TRP A 39 -12.87 8.85 14.28
CA TRP A 39 -12.49 7.44 14.38
C TRP A 39 -11.48 7.07 13.29
N VAL A 40 -10.24 6.77 13.66
CA VAL A 40 -9.18 6.43 12.71
C VAL A 40 -8.73 4.99 12.87
N ASN A 41 -8.05 4.44 11.87
CA ASN A 41 -7.45 3.11 11.98
C ASN A 41 -6.13 3.14 12.77
N SER A 42 -5.68 1.97 13.23
CA SER A 42 -4.39 1.83 13.92
C SER A 42 -3.66 0.58 13.44
N TYR A 43 -2.52 0.79 12.76
CA TYR A 43 -1.64 -0.28 12.26
C TYR A 43 -0.18 -0.03 12.65
N HIS A 44 0.07 0.27 13.92
CA HIS A 44 1.40 0.54 14.42
C HIS A 44 1.58 -0.06 15.81
N HIS A 45 2.77 -0.63 16.06
CA HIS A 45 3.15 -1.15 17.37
C HIS A 45 3.98 -0.14 18.18
N GLN A 46 4.34 0.97 17.56
CA GLN A 46 5.08 2.08 18.17
C GLN A 46 4.21 3.33 18.11
N GLY A 47 4.43 4.24 19.06
CA GLY A 47 3.70 5.50 19.15
C GLY A 47 4.61 6.62 19.62
N VAL A 48 4.28 7.85 19.23
CA VAL A 48 5.07 9.03 19.57
C VAL A 48 4.53 9.65 20.85
N LYS A 49 5.32 9.58 21.93
CA LYS A 49 4.97 10.22 23.22
C LYS A 49 5.38 11.70 23.29
N LYS A 50 6.49 12.06 22.64
CA LYS A 50 7.04 13.43 22.67
C LYS A 50 7.66 13.77 21.32
N LEU A 51 7.21 14.87 20.73
CA LEU A 51 7.78 15.41 19.50
C LEU A 51 9.08 16.18 19.78
N ALA A 52 9.92 16.27 18.74
CA ALA A 52 11.01 17.26 18.72
C ALA A 52 10.42 18.68 18.74
N GLN A 53 11.15 19.65 19.31
CA GLN A 53 10.68 21.02 19.56
C GLN A 53 10.16 21.75 18.31
N ARG A 54 10.63 21.36 17.13
CA ARG A 54 10.23 21.93 15.84
C ARG A 54 8.82 21.54 15.40
N PHE A 55 8.29 20.42 15.86
CA PHE A 55 7.00 19.90 15.39
C PHE A 55 5.87 20.23 16.36
N VAL A 56 4.70 20.49 15.79
CA VAL A 56 3.47 20.77 16.52
C VAL A 56 2.50 19.60 16.33
N PRO A 57 1.93 19.03 17.41
CA PRO A 57 0.95 17.96 17.31
C PRO A 57 -0.37 18.45 16.70
N MET A 58 -1.03 17.59 15.94
CA MET A 58 -2.33 17.85 15.29
C MET A 58 -3.44 16.92 15.77
N ALA A 59 -3.09 15.76 16.32
CA ALA A 59 -4.04 14.80 16.85
C ALA A 59 -3.43 14.00 18.00
N PHE A 60 -4.29 13.62 18.96
CA PHE A 60 -3.94 12.78 20.09
C PHE A 60 -4.89 11.60 20.21
N ALA A 61 -4.38 10.42 20.54
CA ALA A 61 -5.18 9.31 21.02
C ALA A 61 -5.58 9.53 22.49
N ASN A 62 -6.56 8.77 22.98
CA ASN A 62 -7.07 8.87 24.35
C ASN A 62 -6.01 8.59 25.44
N ASP A 63 -4.94 7.86 25.09
CA ASP A 63 -3.80 7.58 25.97
C ASP A 63 -2.72 8.68 25.94
N GLY A 64 -2.93 9.73 25.14
CA GLY A 64 -2.03 10.86 24.97
C GLY A 64 -0.92 10.66 23.93
N LEU A 65 -0.92 9.54 23.19
CA LEU A 65 -0.02 9.36 22.06
C LEU A 65 -0.36 10.31 20.91
N ILE A 66 0.68 10.76 20.21
CA ILE A 66 0.54 11.70 19.09
C ILE A 66 0.25 10.93 17.81
N GLU A 67 -0.88 11.26 17.19
CA GLU A 67 -1.43 10.59 16.02
C GLU A 67 -1.22 11.40 14.74
N GLY A 68 -0.80 12.65 14.86
CA GLY A 68 -0.41 13.49 13.75
C GLY A 68 0.41 14.69 14.21
N PHE A 69 1.30 15.17 13.35
CA PHE A 69 2.11 16.37 13.59
C PHE A 69 2.43 17.09 12.30
N TYR A 70 2.79 18.36 12.39
CA TYR A 70 3.31 19.15 11.27
C TYR A 70 4.43 20.09 11.72
N ASP A 71 5.16 20.62 10.74
CA ASP A 71 6.16 21.66 10.97
C ASP A 71 5.56 23.03 10.57
N PRO A 72 5.30 23.95 11.51
CA PRO A 72 4.71 25.25 11.19
C PRO A 72 5.60 26.11 10.28
N ASP A 73 6.92 25.94 10.34
CA ASP A 73 7.87 26.71 9.51
C ASP A 73 8.02 26.13 8.10
N ALA A 74 7.62 24.87 7.90
CA ALA A 74 7.73 24.14 6.64
C ALA A 74 6.38 23.56 6.15
N TYR A 75 5.27 24.14 6.58
CA TYR A 75 3.94 23.82 6.09
C TYR A 75 3.31 25.05 5.41
N ASN A 76 3.44 25.09 4.09
CA ASN A 76 2.72 26.02 3.22
C ASN A 76 2.59 25.39 1.83
N PRO A 77 1.48 24.67 1.56
CA PRO A 77 1.27 24.02 0.28
C PRO A 77 1.32 24.97 -0.93
N GLU A 78 0.91 26.23 -0.78
CA GLU A 78 0.96 27.22 -1.87
C GLU A 78 2.39 27.64 -2.23
N GLU A 79 3.32 27.56 -1.27
CA GLU A 79 4.75 27.86 -1.48
C GLU A 79 5.59 26.61 -1.79
N GLY A 80 4.95 25.44 -1.86
CA GLY A 80 5.63 24.16 -2.06
C GLY A 80 6.39 23.66 -0.83
N LYS A 81 5.93 24.01 0.37
CA LYS A 81 6.44 23.47 1.64
C LYS A 81 5.41 22.52 2.25
N PHE A 82 5.82 21.29 2.53
CA PHE A 82 4.92 20.30 3.10
C PHE A 82 5.69 19.31 3.99
N ILE A 83 5.69 19.55 5.30
CA ILE A 83 6.21 18.61 6.29
C ILE A 83 5.11 18.33 7.31
N MET A 84 4.64 17.10 7.30
CA MET A 84 3.74 16.55 8.30
C MET A 84 3.82 15.03 8.34
N GLY A 85 3.27 14.44 9.40
CA GLY A 85 3.13 12.99 9.53
C GLY A 85 1.79 12.66 10.20
N LEU A 86 1.20 11.54 9.77
CA LEU A 86 0.05 10.91 10.41
C LEU A 86 0.46 9.50 10.81
N GLN A 87 0.03 9.07 11.99
CA GLN A 87 0.31 7.74 12.51
C GLN A 87 -0.74 6.73 12.05
N PHE A 88 -1.99 7.17 11.88
CA PHE A 88 -3.04 6.44 11.17
C PHE A 88 -2.87 6.50 9.65
N HIS A 89 -3.62 5.66 8.95
CA HIS A 89 -3.50 5.37 7.52
C HIS A 89 -4.73 5.86 6.73
N PRO A 90 -4.81 7.14 6.32
CA PRO A 90 -5.95 7.66 5.56
C PRO A 90 -6.14 6.97 4.20
N GLU A 91 -5.09 6.38 3.61
CA GLU A 91 -5.19 5.58 2.38
C GLU A 91 -6.02 4.29 2.54
N ARG A 92 -6.24 3.86 3.78
CA ARG A 92 -7.00 2.66 4.15
C ARG A 92 -8.34 2.94 4.81
N MET A 93 -8.66 4.22 5.03
CA MET A 93 -9.97 4.64 5.54
C MET A 93 -10.91 4.81 4.35
N ARG A 94 -11.27 3.68 3.72
CA ARG A 94 -12.18 3.62 2.56
C ARG A 94 -13.17 2.48 2.69
N GLY A 95 -14.39 2.69 2.19
CA GLY A 95 -15.42 1.66 2.08
C GLY A 95 -15.03 0.55 1.10
N GLN A 96 -15.28 -0.70 1.48
CA GLN A 96 -14.94 -1.89 0.68
C GLN A 96 -15.68 -1.94 -0.67
N ASP A 97 -16.90 -1.40 -0.72
CA ASP A 97 -17.79 -1.55 -1.89
C ASP A 97 -17.87 -0.31 -2.77
N SER A 98 -17.73 0.90 -2.20
CA SER A 98 -17.84 2.16 -2.97
C SER A 98 -16.49 2.78 -3.34
N GLY A 99 -15.41 2.42 -2.64
CA GLY A 99 -14.10 3.04 -2.81
C GLY A 99 -14.00 4.47 -2.27
N ASP A 100 -15.09 5.00 -1.71
CA ASP A 100 -15.15 6.30 -1.04
C ASP A 100 -14.38 6.28 0.27
N PHE A 101 -13.88 7.43 0.69
CA PHE A 101 -13.21 7.56 1.98
C PHE A 101 -14.21 7.61 3.13
N ASP A 102 -13.82 7.07 4.29
CA ASP A 102 -14.61 7.12 5.55
C ASP A 102 -14.91 8.58 5.93
N TYR A 103 -13.99 9.50 5.62
CA TYR A 103 -14.14 10.95 5.80
C TYR A 103 -13.64 11.72 4.56
N PRO A 104 -14.28 12.84 4.17
CA PRO A 104 -13.76 13.73 3.14
C PRO A 104 -12.32 14.20 3.43
N GLY A 105 -12.00 14.43 4.71
CA GLY A 105 -10.68 14.85 5.17
C GLY A 105 -9.55 13.87 4.85
N CYS A 106 -9.84 12.57 4.66
CA CYS A 106 -8.83 11.58 4.28
C CYS A 106 -8.21 11.87 2.91
N ALA A 107 -8.98 12.42 1.96
CA ALA A 107 -8.48 12.79 0.64
C ALA A 107 -7.58 14.05 0.69
N MET A 108 -7.86 14.97 1.62
CA MET A 108 -7.19 16.27 1.72
C MET A 108 -5.68 16.14 1.96
N ALA A 109 -5.24 15.13 2.72
CA ALA A 109 -3.82 14.87 2.95
C ALA A 109 -3.03 14.72 1.64
N TYR A 110 -3.62 14.00 0.67
CA TYR A 110 -3.02 13.78 -0.65
C TYR A 110 -3.16 15.00 -1.54
N GLN A 111 -4.32 15.68 -1.51
CA GLN A 111 -4.57 16.87 -2.31
C GLN A 111 -3.62 18.01 -1.93
N GLU A 112 -3.44 18.27 -0.63
CA GLU A 112 -2.51 19.30 -0.14
C GLU A 112 -1.05 18.93 -0.41
N PHE A 113 -0.70 17.64 -0.32
CA PHE A 113 0.63 17.18 -0.73
C PHE A 113 0.88 17.42 -2.22
N VAL A 114 -0.04 17.02 -3.10
CA VAL A 114 0.09 17.22 -4.56
C VAL A 114 0.15 18.71 -4.90
N LYS A 115 -0.68 19.53 -4.24
CA LYS A 115 -0.65 20.98 -4.36
C LYS A 115 0.73 21.55 -4.02
N ALA A 116 1.32 21.10 -2.90
CA ALA A 116 2.68 21.48 -2.53
C ALA A 116 3.73 21.03 -3.57
N VAL A 117 3.60 19.82 -4.11
CA VAL A 117 4.51 19.34 -5.16
C VAL A 117 4.43 20.21 -6.42
N ILE A 118 3.23 20.56 -6.87
CA ILE A 118 3.02 21.42 -8.04
C ILE A 118 3.60 22.82 -7.80
N ALA A 119 3.36 23.40 -6.62
CA ALA A 119 3.91 24.71 -6.27
C ALA A 119 5.44 24.68 -6.21
N TYR A 120 6.02 23.61 -5.65
CA TYR A 120 7.47 23.42 -5.58
C TYR A 120 8.09 23.25 -6.97
N GLU A 121 7.47 22.46 -7.85
CA GLU A 121 7.89 22.30 -9.24
C GLU A 121 7.87 23.64 -9.99
N LYS A 122 6.79 24.41 -9.87
CA LYS A 122 6.69 25.76 -10.47
C LYS A 122 7.79 26.69 -9.94
N LYS A 123 8.12 26.61 -8.66
CA LYS A 123 9.20 27.39 -8.06
C LYS A 123 10.57 27.01 -8.61
N LEU A 124 10.82 25.72 -8.86
CA LEU A 124 12.05 25.24 -9.50
C LEU A 124 12.15 25.73 -10.95
N ASN A 125 11.04 25.69 -11.69
CA ASN A 125 11.01 26.04 -13.11
C ASN A 125 10.96 27.55 -13.37
N GLY A 126 10.33 28.32 -12.47
CA GLY A 126 10.22 29.78 -12.56
C GLY A 126 11.40 30.54 -11.95
N SER A 127 12.21 29.89 -11.11
CA SER A 127 13.42 30.46 -10.56
C SER A 127 14.64 29.97 -11.35
N GLY A 128 15.06 30.76 -12.35
CA GLY A 128 16.36 30.58 -13.02
C GLY A 128 17.57 30.75 -12.10
N ASN A 129 17.38 31.00 -10.79
CA ASN A 129 18.41 31.15 -9.78
C ASN A 129 17.83 30.87 -8.37
N ILE A 130 17.83 29.61 -7.92
CA ILE A 130 17.78 29.30 -6.48
C ILE A 130 19.24 29.20 -5.99
N PRO A 131 19.61 29.80 -4.83
CA PRO A 131 20.90 29.54 -4.23
C PRO A 131 21.06 28.02 -4.09
N ARG A 132 22.10 27.47 -4.73
CA ARG A 132 22.45 26.04 -4.71
C ARG A 132 21.99 25.42 -3.40
N GLY A 133 21.00 24.52 -3.49
CA GLY A 133 20.50 23.79 -2.33
C GLY A 133 21.66 23.25 -1.49
N VAL A 134 21.43 23.13 -0.18
CA VAL A 134 22.40 22.62 0.82
C VAL A 134 23.38 21.67 0.13
N LYS A 135 24.66 22.08 0.02
CA LYS A 135 25.70 21.25 -0.61
C LYS A 135 25.77 19.94 0.16
N PHE A 136 25.10 18.92 -0.36
CA PHE A 136 25.22 17.58 0.15
C PHE A 136 26.65 17.11 -0.10
N ASN A 137 27.22 16.36 0.82
CA ASN A 137 28.45 15.66 0.51
C ASN A 137 28.19 14.71 -0.70
N HIS A 138 29.25 14.33 -1.40
CA HIS A 138 29.16 13.49 -2.59
C HIS A 138 28.34 12.20 -2.36
N GLU A 139 28.39 11.66 -1.14
CA GLU A 139 27.65 10.46 -0.74
C GLU A 139 26.13 10.68 -0.67
N LEU A 140 25.67 11.74 0.00
CA LEU A 140 24.25 12.08 0.12
C LEU A 140 23.65 12.50 -1.23
N GLU A 141 24.44 13.15 -2.08
CA GLU A 141 24.04 13.47 -3.46
C GLU A 141 23.87 12.21 -4.32
N THR A 142 24.76 11.23 -4.14
CA THR A 142 24.68 9.92 -4.80
C THR A 142 23.43 9.17 -4.35
N LYS A 143 23.17 9.14 -3.04
CA LYS A 143 21.96 8.54 -2.45
C LYS A 143 20.69 9.21 -2.96
N ARG A 144 20.66 10.55 -3.01
CA ARG A 144 19.54 11.32 -3.58
C ARG A 144 19.28 10.95 -5.04
N LYS A 145 20.33 10.90 -5.87
CA LYS A 145 20.20 10.52 -7.30
C LYS A 145 19.69 9.10 -7.47
N SER A 146 20.17 8.16 -6.64
CA SER A 146 19.68 6.79 -6.63
C SER A 146 18.18 6.72 -6.34
N ILE A 147 17.72 7.43 -5.31
CA ILE A 147 16.30 7.47 -4.93
C ILE A 147 15.43 8.05 -6.06
N VAL A 148 15.85 9.18 -6.65
CA VAL A 148 15.11 9.81 -7.77
C VAL A 148 15.05 8.88 -8.97
N ARG A 149 16.15 8.17 -9.28
CA ARG A 149 16.18 7.18 -10.37
C ARG A 149 15.21 6.02 -10.08
N SER A 150 15.19 5.50 -8.86
CA SER A 150 14.25 4.44 -8.45
C SER A 150 12.79 4.85 -8.62
N PHE A 151 12.42 6.06 -8.19
CA PHE A 151 11.05 6.57 -8.37
C PHE A 151 10.71 6.83 -9.84
N SER A 152 11.66 7.29 -10.65
CA SER A 152 11.46 7.46 -12.09
C SER A 152 11.21 6.14 -12.80
N ILE A 153 11.92 5.08 -12.41
CA ILE A 153 11.71 3.72 -12.94
C ILE A 153 10.33 3.22 -12.53
N ALA A 154 9.96 3.33 -11.25
CA ALA A 154 8.64 2.92 -10.76
C ALA A 154 7.50 3.68 -11.46
N LYS A 155 7.64 5.00 -11.66
CA LYS A 155 6.68 5.81 -12.43
C LYS A 155 6.53 5.30 -13.86
N ASN A 156 7.64 5.03 -14.54
CA ASN A 156 7.59 4.51 -15.90
C ASN A 156 6.89 3.15 -15.93
N MET A 157 7.18 2.24 -14.99
CA MET A 157 6.49 0.94 -14.90
C MET A 157 4.97 1.09 -14.70
N CYS A 158 4.51 1.93 -13.76
CA CYS A 158 3.08 2.20 -13.57
C CYS A 158 2.43 2.90 -14.78
N SER A 159 3.19 3.71 -15.53
CA SER A 159 2.70 4.38 -16.73
C SER A 159 2.65 3.41 -17.93
N THR A 160 3.57 2.45 -17.97
CA THR A 160 3.72 1.44 -19.02
C THR A 160 2.74 0.27 -18.86
N GLU A 161 2.08 0.07 -17.71
CA GLU A 161 0.94 -0.87 -17.61
C GLU A 161 -0.27 -0.49 -18.50
N ARG A 162 -0.27 0.71 -19.12
CA ARG A 162 -1.21 1.06 -20.20
C ARG A 162 -0.73 0.68 -21.61
N CYS A 163 0.48 0.16 -21.79
CA CYS A 163 0.99 -0.25 -23.10
C CYS A 163 2.09 -1.33 -22.98
N ARG A 164 1.76 -2.54 -23.45
CA ARG A 164 2.59 -3.73 -23.74
C ARG A 164 4.11 -3.67 -23.43
N THR A 165 4.52 -4.70 -22.68
CA THR A 165 5.83 -5.36 -22.56
C THR A 165 6.92 -4.98 -23.57
N SER A 166 8.10 -4.63 -23.05
CA SER A 166 9.38 -4.72 -23.77
C SER A 166 10.43 -5.31 -22.85
N GLU A 167 11.08 -6.36 -23.35
CA GLU A 167 12.12 -7.18 -22.73
C GLU A 167 13.40 -6.38 -22.43
N LYS A 168 13.91 -6.55 -21.20
CA LYS A 168 15.33 -6.69 -20.84
C LYS A 168 15.43 -6.88 -19.33
N GLU A 169 15.14 -8.11 -18.92
CA GLU A 169 15.41 -8.66 -17.60
C GLU A 169 16.88 -9.10 -17.52
N SER A 170 17.56 -8.74 -16.43
CA SER A 170 18.59 -9.62 -15.83
C SER A 170 19.12 -9.10 -14.51
N GLU A 171 18.90 -7.83 -14.15
CA GLU A 171 19.26 -7.32 -12.81
C GLU A 171 18.14 -6.50 -12.12
N LEU A 172 16.95 -6.45 -12.72
CA LEU A 172 15.85 -5.55 -12.36
C LEU A 172 14.71 -6.22 -11.56
N GLU A 173 14.78 -7.52 -11.28
CA GLU A 173 13.61 -8.30 -10.85
C GLU A 173 13.40 -8.31 -9.32
N ALA A 174 14.48 -8.30 -8.53
CA ALA A 174 14.38 -8.50 -7.08
C ALA A 174 13.61 -7.41 -6.32
N GLY A 175 13.54 -6.18 -6.86
CA GLY A 175 12.79 -5.07 -6.26
C GLY A 175 11.44 -4.79 -6.91
N ALA A 176 11.20 -5.33 -8.10
CA ALA A 176 10.01 -5.05 -8.92
C ALA A 176 8.92 -6.11 -8.75
N GLU A 177 9.25 -7.36 -8.43
CA GLU A 177 8.26 -8.41 -8.12
C GLU A 177 7.35 -8.03 -6.94
N PHE A 178 7.82 -7.20 -6.02
CA PHE A 178 7.05 -6.73 -4.86
C PHE A 178 5.86 -5.84 -5.26
N LEU A 179 5.94 -5.18 -6.42
CA LEU A 179 4.96 -4.20 -6.90
C LEU A 179 4.06 -4.76 -8.02
N GLU A 180 4.33 -5.96 -8.53
CA GLU A 180 3.43 -6.67 -9.43
C GLU A 180 2.16 -7.05 -8.67
N ALA A 181 1.19 -6.14 -8.72
CA ALA A 181 -0.17 -6.40 -8.30
C ALA A 181 -0.68 -7.64 -9.04
N ASN A 182 -0.87 -8.74 -8.30
CA ASN A 182 -1.59 -9.99 -8.61
C ASN A 182 -0.79 -11.31 -8.59
N ARG A 183 0.51 -11.36 -8.29
CA ARG A 183 1.12 -12.63 -7.88
C ARG A 183 0.73 -12.94 -6.42
N SER A 184 0.22 -14.15 -6.18
CA SER A 184 0.07 -14.67 -4.82
C SER A 184 1.46 -14.77 -4.19
N LEU A 185 1.71 -14.00 -3.13
CA LEU A 185 2.96 -14.06 -2.37
C LEU A 185 3.20 -15.49 -1.85
N SER A 186 4.45 -15.96 -1.90
CA SER A 186 4.80 -17.20 -1.22
C SER A 186 4.70 -17.03 0.30
N LEU A 187 4.45 -18.14 1.02
CA LEU A 187 4.32 -18.16 2.48
C LEU A 187 5.56 -17.56 3.19
N GLN A 188 6.74 -17.73 2.59
CA GLN A 188 8.00 -17.20 3.12
C GLN A 188 8.14 -15.68 2.92
N GLN A 189 7.66 -15.15 1.79
CA GLN A 189 7.63 -13.71 1.52
C GLN A 189 6.65 -12.99 2.46
N GLU A 190 5.47 -13.57 2.70
CA GLU A 190 4.49 -13.01 3.63
C GLU A 190 5.02 -12.97 5.07
N ASN A 191 5.67 -14.04 5.54
CA ASN A 191 6.26 -14.08 6.88
C ASN A 191 7.35 -13.00 7.07
N ARG A 192 8.16 -12.74 6.03
CA ARG A 192 9.13 -11.66 6.04
C ARG A 192 8.45 -10.29 6.10
N LEU A 193 7.41 -10.07 5.30
CA LEU A 193 6.66 -8.80 5.31
C LEU A 193 5.98 -8.55 6.66
N LYS A 194 5.39 -9.59 7.27
CA LYS A 194 4.84 -9.54 8.62
C LYS A 194 5.89 -9.19 9.67
N GLN A 195 7.08 -9.80 9.60
CA GLN A 195 8.19 -9.49 10.52
C GLN A 195 8.69 -8.05 10.37
N MET A 196 8.59 -7.48 9.17
CA MET A 196 9.00 -6.11 8.88
C MET A 196 7.89 -5.07 9.14
N GLY A 197 6.71 -5.49 9.61
CA GLY A 197 5.56 -4.61 9.86
C GLY A 197 4.90 -4.09 8.57
N ALA A 198 5.23 -4.67 7.42
CA ALA A 198 4.62 -4.31 6.14
C ALA A 198 3.20 -4.87 6.07
N THR A 199 2.23 -3.99 5.87
CA THR A 199 0.81 -4.38 5.76
C THR A 199 0.43 -4.56 4.30
N VAL A 200 0.06 -5.79 3.93
CA VAL A 200 -0.27 -6.20 2.56
C VAL A 200 -1.75 -5.95 2.28
N ARG A 201 -2.06 -5.07 1.30
CA ARG A 201 -3.43 -4.87 0.82
C ARG A 201 -3.90 -6.16 0.10
N ASN A 202 -5.17 -6.53 0.25
CA ASN A 202 -5.79 -7.76 -0.30
C ASN A 202 -5.40 -9.09 0.37
N ALA A 203 -4.81 -9.09 1.56
CA ALA A 203 -4.61 -10.32 2.33
C ALA A 203 -5.93 -11.08 2.54
N SER A 204 -7.05 -10.38 2.78
CA SER A 204 -8.37 -10.99 2.97
C SER A 204 -8.87 -11.74 1.72
N THR A 205 -8.70 -11.18 0.52
CA THR A 205 -9.13 -11.81 -0.74
C THR A 205 -8.32 -13.07 -1.06
N TYR A 206 -7.01 -13.05 -0.79
CA TYR A 206 -6.14 -14.21 -0.91
C TYR A 206 -6.46 -15.27 0.14
N MET A 207 -6.63 -14.88 1.41
CA MET A 207 -7.00 -15.79 2.51
C MET A 207 -8.37 -16.42 2.29
N ASN A 208 -9.34 -15.67 1.75
CA ASN A 208 -10.65 -16.21 1.36
C ASN A 208 -10.50 -17.24 0.23
N ARG A 209 -9.63 -16.98 -0.75
CA ARG A 209 -9.34 -17.95 -1.83
C ARG A 209 -8.64 -19.21 -1.32
N LEU A 210 -7.71 -19.07 -0.36
CA LEU A 210 -7.06 -20.21 0.31
C LEU A 210 -8.05 -21.05 1.11
N LYS A 211 -8.90 -20.43 1.93
CA LYS A 211 -9.94 -21.14 2.70
C LYS A 211 -10.92 -21.88 1.80
N MET A 212 -11.35 -21.26 0.70
CA MET A 212 -12.19 -21.92 -0.31
C MET A 212 -11.49 -23.12 -0.94
N ASN A 213 -10.16 -23.06 -1.15
CA ASN A 213 -9.39 -24.20 -1.64
C ASN A 213 -9.28 -25.30 -0.57
N GLU A 214 -9.02 -24.98 0.70
CA GLU A 214 -8.97 -25.96 1.79
C GLU A 214 -10.31 -26.67 2.00
N GLU A 215 -11.43 -25.93 1.93
CA GLU A 215 -12.77 -26.52 2.05
C GLU A 215 -13.11 -27.40 0.85
N ARG A 216 -12.78 -26.97 -0.37
CA ARG A 216 -12.91 -27.78 -1.59
C ARG A 216 -12.07 -29.04 -1.50
N GLU A 217 -10.84 -28.93 -1.02
CA GLU A 217 -9.94 -30.07 -0.84
C GLU A 217 -10.47 -31.04 0.22
N ARG A 218 -10.98 -30.53 1.35
CA ARG A 218 -11.61 -31.35 2.39
C ARG A 218 -12.83 -32.09 1.86
N MET A 219 -13.71 -31.41 1.13
CA MET A 219 -14.87 -32.03 0.50
C MET A 219 -14.46 -33.08 -0.54
N ALA A 220 -13.47 -32.78 -1.38
CA ALA A 220 -12.93 -33.73 -2.35
C ALA A 220 -12.38 -34.98 -1.64
N ARG A 221 -11.61 -34.83 -0.55
CA ARG A 221 -11.10 -35.96 0.25
C ARG A 221 -12.23 -36.84 0.79
N VAL A 222 -13.30 -36.24 1.30
CA VAL A 222 -14.47 -36.99 1.79
C VAL A 222 -15.17 -37.77 0.67
N ILE A 223 -15.27 -37.19 -0.53
CA ILE A 223 -15.86 -37.86 -1.69
C ILE A 223 -14.97 -39.01 -2.17
N LEU A 224 -13.65 -38.78 -2.27
CA LEU A 224 -12.67 -39.78 -2.71
C LEU A 224 -12.66 -41.02 -1.81
N VAL A 225 -12.78 -40.84 -0.49
CA VAL A 225 -12.85 -41.96 0.47
C VAL A 225 -14.11 -42.81 0.28
N LYS A 226 -15.18 -42.24 -0.28
CA LYS A 226 -16.46 -42.94 -0.51
C LYS A 226 -16.55 -43.65 -1.86
N MET A 227 -15.59 -43.45 -2.77
CA MET A 227 -15.59 -44.05 -4.10
C MET A 227 -15.09 -45.50 -4.08
N SER A 228 -15.55 -46.31 -5.03
CA SER A 228 -15.02 -47.66 -5.22
C SER A 228 -13.62 -47.63 -5.83
N ILE A 229 -12.88 -48.73 -5.70
CA ILE A 229 -11.53 -48.87 -6.26
C ILE A 229 -11.52 -48.65 -7.78
N GLU A 230 -12.54 -49.15 -8.48
CA GLU A 230 -12.71 -48.97 -9.94
C GLU A 230 -12.91 -47.49 -10.30
N GLN A 231 -13.76 -46.78 -9.56
CA GLN A 231 -14.00 -45.34 -9.78
C GLN A 231 -12.76 -44.50 -9.50
N LEU A 232 -11.98 -44.85 -8.47
CA LEU A 232 -10.72 -44.19 -8.16
C LEU A 232 -9.69 -44.44 -9.27
N SER A 233 -9.60 -45.67 -9.79
CA SER A 233 -8.70 -46.02 -10.89
C SER A 233 -9.04 -45.25 -12.18
N ASP A 234 -10.32 -45.19 -12.56
CA ASP A 234 -10.77 -44.46 -13.74
C ASP A 234 -10.49 -42.96 -13.62
N MET A 235 -10.73 -42.40 -12.44
CA MET A 235 -10.49 -40.99 -12.18
C MET A 235 -8.98 -40.65 -12.18
N VAL A 236 -8.12 -41.50 -11.60
CA VAL A 236 -6.65 -41.34 -11.71
C VAL A 236 -6.21 -41.41 -13.17
N GLY A 237 -6.74 -42.36 -13.94
CA GLY A 237 -6.46 -42.48 -15.37
C GLY A 237 -6.89 -41.24 -16.17
N PHE A 238 -8.05 -40.68 -15.84
CA PHE A 238 -8.55 -39.45 -16.45
C PHE A 238 -7.64 -38.25 -16.16
N TYR A 239 -7.26 -38.02 -14.90
CA TYR A 239 -6.38 -36.92 -14.53
C TYR A 239 -4.96 -37.09 -15.10
N HIS A 240 -4.47 -38.32 -15.24
CA HIS A 240 -3.19 -38.58 -15.89
C HIS A 240 -3.22 -38.20 -17.38
N LYS A 241 -4.28 -38.58 -18.11
CA LYS A 241 -4.47 -38.16 -19.51
C LYS A 241 -4.60 -36.64 -19.65
N MET A 242 -5.36 -36.01 -18.77
CA MET A 242 -5.47 -34.54 -18.75
C MET A 242 -4.12 -33.87 -18.49
N GLY A 243 -3.31 -34.41 -17.58
CA GLY A 243 -1.95 -33.94 -17.33
C GLY A 243 -1.07 -34.02 -18.58
N GLN A 244 -1.10 -35.14 -19.30
CA GLN A 244 -0.36 -35.31 -20.56
C GLN A 244 -0.80 -34.31 -21.63
N LEU A 245 -2.11 -34.16 -21.85
CA LEU A 245 -2.65 -33.21 -22.82
C LEU A 245 -2.27 -31.76 -22.49
N CYS A 246 -2.27 -31.40 -21.20
CA CYS A 246 -1.84 -30.07 -20.76
C CYS A 246 -0.34 -29.85 -20.99
N SER A 247 0.50 -30.83 -20.71
CA SER A 247 1.95 -30.76 -20.97
C SER A 247 2.23 -30.62 -22.46
N GLU A 248 1.58 -31.41 -23.31
CA GLU A 248 1.72 -31.31 -24.77
C GLU A 248 1.30 -29.93 -25.30
N ALA A 249 0.21 -29.37 -24.76
CA ALA A 249 -0.24 -28.02 -25.11
C ALA A 249 0.72 -26.93 -24.65
N LEU A 250 1.35 -27.09 -23.48
CA LEU A 250 2.37 -26.18 -22.97
C LEU A 250 3.64 -26.23 -23.82
N ASP A 251 4.16 -27.43 -24.09
CA ASP A 251 5.37 -27.63 -24.89
C ASP A 251 5.18 -27.07 -26.30
N LYS A 252 3.99 -27.26 -26.90
CA LYS A 252 3.67 -26.67 -28.20
C LYS A 252 3.71 -25.13 -28.16
N LYS A 253 3.19 -24.50 -27.11
CA LYS A 253 3.25 -23.04 -26.93
C LYS A 253 4.66 -22.53 -26.70
N PHE A 254 5.50 -23.27 -25.98
CA PHE A 254 6.91 -22.94 -25.81
C PHE A 254 7.67 -23.00 -27.14
N ASN A 255 7.45 -24.05 -27.93
CA ASN A 255 8.08 -24.19 -29.25
C ASN A 255 7.59 -23.15 -30.27
N GLU A 256 6.34 -22.70 -30.19
CA GLU A 256 5.81 -21.60 -31.01
C GLU A 256 6.43 -20.23 -30.65
N MET A 257 6.91 -20.06 -29.42
CA MET A 257 7.61 -18.84 -28.96
C MET A 257 9.09 -18.81 -29.38
N GLU A 258 9.77 -19.95 -29.50
CA GLU A 258 11.19 -20.00 -29.93
C GLU A 258 11.38 -19.83 -31.45
N LEU A 259 10.31 -19.92 -32.24
CA LEU A 259 10.31 -19.76 -33.70
C LEU A 259 9.83 -18.37 -34.19
N ALA A 260 9.51 -17.46 -33.27
CA ALA A 260 9.10 -16.07 -33.54
C ALA A 260 10.21 -15.08 -33.19
#